data_AF-A0A5M6D1Q1-F1
#
_entry.id   AF-A0A5M6D1Q1-F1
#
_cell.length_a   1.000
_cell.length_b   1.000
_cell.length_c   1.000
_cell.angle_alpha   90.00
_cell.angle_beta   90.00
_cell.angle_gamma   90.00
#
_symmetry.space_group_name_H-M   'P 1'
#
loop_
_entity.id
_entity.type
_entity.pdbx_description
1 polymer ?
#
loop_
_entity_poly.entity_id
_entity_poly.type
_entity_poly.pdbx_seq_one_letter_code
_entity_poly.pdbx_strand_id
1 'polypeptide(L)'
;MHFLNGYQTFNRVEIVKAFKYQRYLHYNSIFFVYIILESDEPLYVGSTSNVFWRMQKHQNKISSRTSIYIKSFERKVDALREERHFIRLLKPKYNKRHCNRYQLELL
;
A
#
# COMPACT_ATOMS: atom_id res chain seq x y z
N MET A 1 1.68 -14.41 11.47
CA MET A 1 1.94 -12.94 11.43
C MET A 1 0.87 -12.19 12.22
N HIS A 2 1.05 -11.96 13.53
CA HIS A 2 0.03 -11.32 14.40
C HIS A 2 -0.13 -9.79 14.24
N PHE A 3 0.71 -9.14 13.42
CA PHE A 3 0.76 -7.67 13.31
C PHE A 3 -0.15 -7.06 12.22
N LEU A 4 -0.81 -7.88 11.39
CA LEU A 4 -1.68 -7.43 10.29
C LEU A 4 -3.16 -7.37 10.68
N ASN A 5 -3.45 -7.18 11.97
CA ASN A 5 -4.84 -7.11 12.42
C ASN A 5 -5.58 -5.93 11.78
N GLY A 6 -6.79 -6.20 11.26
CA GLY A 6 -7.59 -5.22 10.52
C GLY A 6 -7.13 -4.96 9.08
N TYR A 7 -6.15 -5.70 8.56
CA TYR A 7 -5.81 -5.66 7.14
C TYR A 7 -6.61 -6.70 6.36
N GLN A 8 -7.20 -6.27 5.26
CA GLN A 8 -7.77 -7.16 4.25
C GLN A 8 -6.66 -7.65 3.32
N THR A 9 -6.71 -8.92 2.92
CA THR A 9 -5.70 -9.52 2.05
C THR A 9 -6.27 -9.78 0.67
N PHE A 10 -5.48 -9.47 -0.35
CA PHE A 10 -5.83 -9.65 -1.76
C PHE A 10 -4.65 -10.21 -2.53
N ASN A 11 -4.92 -10.96 -3.60
CA ASN A 11 -3.98 -11.10 -4.70
C ASN A 11 -4.13 -9.94 -5.71
N ARG A 12 -3.24 -9.91 -6.72
CA ARG A 12 -3.22 -8.88 -7.76
C ARG A 12 -4.55 -8.74 -8.50
N VAL A 13 -5.21 -9.84 -8.85
CA VAL A 13 -6.45 -9.81 -9.65
C VAL A 13 -7.59 -9.29 -8.79
N GLU A 14 -7.67 -9.76 -7.54
CA GLU A 14 -8.72 -9.37 -6.60
C GLU A 14 -8.64 -7.88 -6.26
N ILE A 15 -7.45 -7.34 -5.96
CA ILE A 15 -7.34 -5.93 -5.56
C ILE A 15 -7.73 -4.99 -6.70
N VAL A 16 -7.34 -5.31 -7.94
CA VAL A 16 -7.70 -4.48 -9.11
C VAL A 16 -9.21 -4.53 -9.36
N LYS A 17 -9.84 -5.69 -9.15
CA LYS A 17 -11.31 -5.83 -9.25
C LYS A 17 -12.02 -5.07 -8.13
N ALA A 18 -11.60 -5.26 -6.88
CA ALA A 18 -12.21 -4.65 -5.70
C ALA A 18 -12.17 -3.12 -5.74
N PHE A 19 -11.08 -2.54 -6.26
CA PHE A 19 -10.90 -1.09 -6.34
C PHE A 19 -11.15 -0.51 -7.74
N LYS A 20 -11.72 -1.27 -8.69
CA LYS A 20 -11.98 -0.82 -10.07
C LYS A 20 -12.79 0.48 -10.14
N TYR A 21 -13.72 0.67 -9.21
CA TYR A 21 -14.54 1.88 -9.12
C TYR A 21 -13.70 3.17 -8.93
N GLN A 22 -12.53 3.06 -8.30
CA GLN A 22 -11.63 4.20 -8.07
C GLN A 22 -10.96 4.72 -9.36
N ARG A 23 -11.09 4.01 -10.49
CA ARG A 23 -10.58 4.46 -11.79
C ARG A 23 -11.15 5.82 -12.20
N TYR A 24 -12.39 6.10 -11.83
CA TYR A 24 -13.12 7.31 -12.21
C TYR A 24 -13.31 8.29 -11.04
N LEU A 25 -12.71 8.03 -9.88
CA LEU A 25 -12.77 8.93 -8.73
C LEU A 25 -11.74 10.04 -8.86
N HIS A 26 -12.23 11.28 -8.92
CA HIS A 26 -11.40 12.49 -8.93
C HIS A 26 -11.00 12.94 -7.52
N TYR A 27 -11.84 12.66 -6.52
CA TYR A 27 -11.58 12.98 -5.12
C TYR A 27 -11.87 11.77 -4.25
N ASN A 28 -11.00 11.51 -3.27
CA ASN A 28 -11.20 10.48 -2.28
C ASN A 28 -10.76 11.01 -0.91
N SER A 29 -11.66 10.94 0.07
CA SER A 29 -11.40 11.30 1.46
C SER A 29 -10.83 10.15 2.29
N ILE A 30 -10.77 8.94 1.72
CA ILE A 30 -10.23 7.74 2.38
C ILE A 30 -8.79 7.52 1.93
N PHE A 31 -7.92 7.25 2.90
CA PHE A 31 -6.53 6.90 2.70
C PHE A 31 -6.33 5.42 2.97
N PHE A 32 -5.41 4.80 2.26
CA PHE A 32 -5.12 3.38 2.37
C PHE A 32 -3.64 3.19 2.61
N VAL A 33 -3.30 2.29 3.53
CA VAL A 33 -1.95 1.73 3.63
C VAL A 33 -1.99 0.35 3.01
N TYR A 34 -1.02 0.06 2.16
CA TYR A 34 -0.87 -1.23 1.53
C TYR A 34 0.54 -1.81 1.78
N ILE A 35 0.59 -3.10 2.01
CA ILE A 35 1.81 -3.89 2.24
C ILE A 35 1.84 -5.00 1.21
N ILE A 36 2.92 -5.11 0.45
CA ILE A 36 3.12 -6.13 -0.56
C ILE A 36 4.15 -7.12 -0.04
N LEU A 37 3.74 -8.36 0.14
CA LEU A 37 4.60 -9.48 0.48
C LEU A 37 4.70 -10.46 -0.69
N GLU A 38 5.81 -11.16 -0.82
CA GLU A 38 5.95 -12.34 -1.69
C GLU A 38 6.65 -13.44 -0.90
N SER A 39 6.00 -14.59 -0.72
CA SER A 39 6.55 -15.70 0.09
C SER A 39 7.06 -15.22 1.46
N ASP A 40 6.25 -14.41 2.15
CA ASP A 40 6.56 -13.75 3.43
C ASP A 40 7.69 -12.71 3.43
N GLU A 41 8.33 -12.45 2.29
CA GLU A 41 9.31 -11.36 2.15
C GLU A 41 8.60 -10.01 1.92
N PRO A 42 8.83 -8.99 2.76
CA PRO A 42 8.25 -7.67 2.56
C PRO A 42 8.92 -6.95 1.39
N LEU A 43 8.17 -6.80 0.29
CA LEU A 43 8.65 -6.14 -0.92
C LEU A 43 8.49 -4.63 -0.84
N TYR A 44 7.30 -4.16 -0.45
CA TYR A 44 6.98 -2.74 -0.44
C TYR A 44 5.88 -2.40 0.57
N VAL A 45 5.98 -1.22 1.17
CA VAL A 45 4.92 -0.60 1.99
C VAL A 45 4.67 0.79 1.44
N GLY A 46 3.39 1.17 1.29
CA GLY A 46 3.04 2.51 0.84
C GLY A 46 1.67 2.98 1.31
N SER A 47 1.42 4.28 1.18
CA SER A 47 0.10 4.88 1.35
C SER A 47 -0.44 5.51 0.06
N THR A 48 -1.78 5.56 -0.09
CA THR A 48 -2.45 6.15 -1.26
C THR A 48 -3.89 6.51 -0.96
N SER A 49 -4.45 7.53 -1.63
CA SER A 49 -5.90 7.78 -1.68
C SER A 49 -6.58 7.07 -2.85
N ASN A 50 -5.79 6.52 -3.79
CA ASN A 50 -6.31 5.75 -4.92
C ASN A 50 -5.51 4.46 -5.09
N VAL A 51 -6.13 3.35 -4.69
CA VAL A 51 -5.57 2.00 -4.72
C VAL A 51 -5.46 1.49 -6.15
N PHE A 52 -6.48 1.74 -6.98
CA PHE A 52 -6.50 1.27 -8.37
C PHE A 52 -5.26 1.74 -9.13
N TRP A 53 -5.05 3.06 -9.19
CA TRP A 53 -3.91 3.63 -9.92
C TRP A 53 -2.57 3.22 -9.30
N ARG A 54 -2.52 3.06 -7.98
CA ARG A 54 -1.29 2.62 -7.30
C ARG A 54 -0.93 1.18 -7.65
N MET A 55 -1.92 0.28 -7.71
CA MET A 55 -1.71 -1.10 -8.13
C MET A 55 -1.37 -1.21 -9.62
N GLN A 56 -1.96 -0.36 -10.48
CA GLN A 56 -1.55 -0.24 -11.88
C GLN A 56 -0.07 0.17 -12.01
N LYS A 57 0.38 1.16 -11.24
CA LYS A 57 1.79 1.60 -11.24
C LYS A 57 2.77 0.53 -10.78
N HIS A 58 2.35 -0.35 -9.87
CA HIS A 58 3.19 -1.43 -9.33
C HIS A 58 3.05 -2.76 -10.07
N GLN A 59 2.35 -2.82 -11.21
CA GLN A 59 2.13 -4.08 -11.94
C GLN A 59 3.39 -4.89 -12.21
N ASN A 60 4.52 -4.22 -12.48
CA ASN A 60 5.80 -4.88 -12.76
C ASN A 60 6.51 -5.39 -11.49
N LYS A 61 6.03 -5.00 -10.31
CA LYS A 61 6.53 -5.40 -8.99
C LYS A 61 5.61 -6.39 -8.28
N ILE A 62 4.42 -6.64 -8.85
CA ILE A 62 3.38 -7.49 -8.29
C ILE A 62 3.25 -8.72 -9.20
N SER A 63 3.77 -9.85 -8.72
CA SER A 63 3.64 -11.14 -9.38
C SER A 63 2.31 -11.83 -9.03
N SER A 64 2.06 -13.02 -9.57
CA SER A 64 0.93 -13.86 -9.14
C SER A 64 1.09 -14.42 -7.73
N ARG A 65 2.31 -14.41 -7.17
CA ARG A 65 2.65 -14.95 -5.84
C ARG A 65 2.60 -13.89 -4.73
N THR A 66 2.34 -12.64 -5.08
CA THR A 66 2.30 -11.57 -4.08
C THR A 66 0.97 -11.54 -3.32
N SER A 67 1.06 -11.37 -2.01
CA SER A 67 -0.06 -11.03 -1.14
C SER A 67 -0.04 -9.54 -0.84
N ILE A 68 -1.18 -8.88 -1.05
CA ILE A 68 -1.34 -7.45 -0.85
C ILE A 68 -2.31 -7.25 0.32
N TYR A 69 -1.79 -6.69 1.41
CA TYR A 69 -2.56 -6.36 2.60
C TYR A 69 -2.94 -4.89 2.52
N ILE A 70 -4.20 -4.55 2.80
CA ILE A 70 -4.67 -3.18 2.78
C ILE A 70 -5.52 -2.84 4.00
N LYS A 71 -5.37 -1.60 4.49
CA LYS A 71 -6.18 -1.03 5.58
C LYS A 71 -6.52 0.42 5.26
N SER A 72 -7.76 0.80 5.51
CA SER A 72 -8.27 2.16 5.29
C SER A 72 -8.14 3.03 6.54
N PHE A 73 -8.00 4.33 6.31
CA PHE A 73 -7.87 5.38 7.32
C PHE A 73 -8.67 6.60 6.86
N GLU A 74 -9.37 7.25 7.79
CA GLU A 74 -10.12 8.49 7.50
C GLU A 74 -9.20 9.72 7.42
N ARG A 75 -8.05 9.67 8.10
CA ARG A 75 -7.10 10.79 8.17
C ARG A 75 -5.78 10.42 7.51
N LYS A 76 -5.28 11.30 6.62
CA LYS A 76 -3.98 11.16 5.94
C LYS A 76 -2.84 10.95 6.94
N VAL A 77 -2.85 11.67 8.06
CA VAL A 77 -1.80 11.58 9.09
C VAL A 77 -1.69 10.19 9.70
N ASP A 78 -2.80 9.49 9.90
CA ASP A 78 -2.81 8.16 10.51
C ASP A 78 -2.30 7.12 9.52
N ALA A 79 -2.69 7.21 8.25
CA ALA A 79 -2.12 6.38 7.18
C ALA A 79 -0.60 6.56 7.05
N LEU A 80 -0.10 7.79 7.10
CA LEU A 80 1.34 8.07 7.03
C LEU A 80 2.12 7.56 8.25
N ARG A 81 1.52 7.62 9.45
CA ARG A 81 2.11 7.06 10.67
C ARG A 81 2.22 5.54 10.58
N GLU A 82 1.15 4.89 10.15
CA GLU A 82 1.09 3.45 9.96
C GLU A 82 2.09 2.97 8.88
N GLU A 83 2.15 3.66 7.73
CA GLU A 83 3.14 3.40 6.67
C GLU A 83 4.57 3.44 7.21
N ARG A 84 4.92 4.50 7.96
CA ARG A 84 6.26 4.63 8.56
C ARG A 84 6.54 3.54 9.59
N HIS A 85 5.54 3.17 10.40
CA HIS A 85 5.67 2.09 11.35
C HIS A 85 6.05 0.78 10.65
N PHE A 86 5.33 0.39 9.60
CA PHE A 86 5.61 -0.83 8.86
C PHE A 86 6.91 -0.79 8.05
N ILE A 87 7.27 0.37 7.47
CA ILE A 87 8.58 0.51 6.81
C ILE A 87 9.72 0.26 7.80
N ARG A 88 9.64 0.79 9.03
CA ARG A 88 10.66 0.58 10.08
C ARG A 88 10.69 -0.86 10.56
N LEU A 89 9.52 -1.46 10.78
CA LEU A 89 9.38 -2.81 11.29
C LEU A 89 9.84 -3.87 10.28
N LEU A 90 9.37 -3.78 9.04
CA LEU A 90 9.52 -4.82 8.02
C LEU A 90 10.75 -4.62 7.13
N LYS A 91 11.33 -3.40 7.09
CA LYS A 91 12.47 -3.03 6.23
C LYS A 91 12.32 -3.49 4.77
N PRO A 92 11.20 -3.16 4.09
CA PRO A 92 10.87 -3.75 2.79
C PRO A 92 11.91 -3.47 1.72
N LYS A 93 12.15 -4.47 0.85
CA LYS A 93 13.21 -4.50 -0.17
C LYS A 93 13.28 -3.23 -1.02
N TYR A 94 12.12 -2.72 -1.44
CA TYR A 94 12.01 -1.60 -2.38
C TYR A 94 11.76 -0.24 -1.70
N ASN A 95 11.62 -0.17 -0.37
CA ASN A 95 11.51 1.11 0.36
C ASN A 95 12.87 1.69 0.77
N LYS A 96 14.00 1.07 0.41
CA LYS A 96 15.36 1.54 0.77
C LYS A 96 15.67 2.99 0.36
N ARG A 97 14.97 3.54 -0.65
CA ARG A 97 15.10 4.95 -1.10
C ARG A 97 14.13 5.93 -0.43
N HIS A 98 13.18 5.45 0.37
CA HIS A 98 12.13 6.27 0.99
C HIS A 98 12.57 6.96 2.31
N CYS A 99 13.84 6.84 2.72
CA CYS A 99 14.43 7.67 3.78
C CYS A 99 14.78 9.10 3.30
N ASN A 100 14.23 9.57 2.18
CA ASN A 100 14.41 10.95 1.71
C ASN A 100 13.28 11.85 2.21
N ARG A 101 13.67 12.88 2.96
CA ARG A 101 12.83 13.89 3.63
C ARG A 101 11.81 14.61 2.71
N TYR A 102 12.04 14.59 1.39
CA TYR A 102 11.34 15.39 0.39
C TYR A 102 10.04 14.79 -0.17
N GLN A 103 9.67 13.56 0.17
CA GLN A 103 8.43 12.97 -0.37
C GLN A 103 7.14 13.53 0.25
N LEU A 104 7.26 14.45 1.22
CA LEU A 104 6.16 15.26 1.74
C LEU A 104 5.62 16.28 0.71
N GLU A 105 6.38 16.61 -0.34
CA GLU A 105 6.02 17.68 -1.28
C GLU A 105 5.20 17.23 -2.51
N LEU A 106 4.98 15.92 -2.70
CA LEU A 106 4.30 15.36 -3.88
C LEU A 106 2.99 14.62 -3.57
N LEU A 107 2.39 14.85 -2.39
CA LEU A 107 1.10 14.27 -1.96
C LEU A 107 0.12 15.30 -1.43
#